data_AF-A0A8C2SS19-F1
#
_entry.id   AF-A0A8C2SS19-F1
#
_cell.length_a   1.000
_cell.length_b   1.000
_cell.length_c   1.000
_cell.angle_alpha   90.00
_cell.angle_beta   90.00
_cell.angle_gamma   90.00
#
_symmetry.space_group_name_H-M   'P 1'
#
loop_
_entity.id
_entity.type
_entity.pdbx_description
1 polymer ?
#
loop_
_entity_poly.entity_id
_entity_poly.type
_entity_poly.pdbx_seq_one_letter_code
_entity_poly.pdbx_strand_id
1 'polypeptide(L)'
;MSAQEKDNTKLLLASKKTKSVLAGLQFPVSRVYRFLRRGHYAERISPGSAVYMAAVLEYLTAEILELAGNAARDNKKARILPRHIQLAVRNDDELNKLFSCVTIAQGGVMPKWCNRLSRKIDVFNNSH
;
A
#
# COMPACT_ATOMS: atom_id res chain seq x y z
N MET A 1 -39.66 31.90 -30.31
CA MET A 1 -38.63 31.50 -29.31
C MET A 1 -37.40 31.06 -30.10
N SER A 2 -36.37 31.91 -30.14
CA SER A 2 -35.29 31.83 -31.12
C SER A 2 -34.30 30.71 -30.81
N ALA A 3 -33.56 30.28 -31.84
CA ALA A 3 -32.56 29.20 -31.81
C ALA A 3 -31.36 29.44 -30.86
N GLN A 4 -31.32 30.56 -30.13
CA GLN A 4 -30.24 30.96 -29.23
C GLN A 4 -30.35 30.37 -27.81
N GLU A 5 -31.46 29.73 -27.45
CA GLU A 5 -31.59 29.05 -26.15
C GLU A 5 -30.98 27.64 -26.12
N LYS A 6 -30.65 27.06 -27.29
CA LYS A 6 -30.09 25.70 -27.39
C LYS A 6 -28.57 25.62 -27.23
N ASP A 7 -27.85 26.74 -27.33
CA ASP A 7 -26.39 26.77 -27.16
C ASP A 7 -25.94 27.02 -25.71
N ASN A 8 -26.78 27.65 -24.88
CA ASN A 8 -26.44 27.94 -23.48
C ASN A 8 -26.43 26.71 -22.56
N THR A 9 -26.98 25.59 -23.01
CA THR A 9 -26.85 24.30 -22.33
C THR A 9 -25.65 23.48 -22.85
N LYS A 10 -25.05 23.80 -24.00
CA LYS A 10 -23.85 23.10 -24.48
C LYS A 10 -22.55 23.51 -23.78
N LEU A 11 -22.57 24.59 -22.98
CA LEU A 11 -21.56 24.88 -21.95
C LEU A 11 -21.79 24.06 -20.66
N LEU A 12 -22.42 22.88 -20.79
CA LEU A 12 -22.52 21.81 -19.80
C LEU A 12 -21.11 21.40 -19.34
N LEU A 13 -20.61 22.08 -18.31
CA LEU A 13 -19.50 21.72 -17.41
C LEU A 13 -18.43 20.85 -18.08
N ALA A 14 -17.40 21.49 -18.64
CA ALA A 14 -16.17 20.80 -19.01
C ALA A 14 -15.79 19.80 -17.91
N SER A 15 -15.71 18.51 -18.26
CA SER A 15 -15.52 17.42 -17.29
C SER A 15 -14.33 17.76 -16.38
N LYS A 16 -14.61 18.05 -15.11
CA LYS A 16 -13.58 18.44 -14.14
C LYS A 16 -12.70 17.22 -13.89
N LYS A 17 -11.54 17.18 -14.54
CA LYS A 17 -10.51 16.17 -14.23
C LYS A 17 -10.11 16.29 -12.77
N THR A 18 -10.05 15.16 -12.07
CA THR A 18 -9.65 15.14 -10.67
C THR A 18 -8.14 15.36 -10.55
N LYS A 19 -7.68 15.89 -9.41
CA LYS A 19 -6.25 16.06 -9.15
C LYS A 19 -5.47 14.75 -9.21
N SER A 20 -6.09 13.64 -8.82
CA SER A 20 -5.52 12.29 -8.95
C SER A 20 -5.31 11.89 -10.41
N VAL A 21 -6.33 12.08 -11.26
CA VAL A 21 -6.23 11.80 -12.70
C VAL A 21 -5.18 12.68 -13.38
N LEU A 22 -5.08 13.95 -12.99
CA LEU A 22 -4.05 14.86 -13.50
C LEU A 22 -2.63 14.48 -13.05
N ALA A 23 -2.48 13.86 -11.87
CA ALA A 23 -1.22 13.39 -11.35
C ALA A 23 -0.86 11.96 -11.77
N GLY A 24 -1.77 11.25 -12.44
CA GLY A 24 -1.57 9.83 -12.80
C GLY A 24 -1.61 8.86 -11.62
N LEU A 25 -2.28 9.23 -10.51
CA LEU A 25 -2.32 8.46 -9.28
C LEU A 25 -3.69 7.79 -9.09
N GLN A 26 -3.70 6.56 -8.60
CA GLN A 26 -4.92 5.88 -8.12
C GLN A 26 -5.37 6.44 -6.75
N PHE A 27 -4.41 6.86 -5.92
CA PHE A 27 -4.69 7.38 -4.59
C PHE A 27 -5.35 8.77 -4.65
N PRO A 28 -6.25 9.09 -3.69
CA PRO A 28 -7.04 10.31 -3.75
C PRO A 28 -6.27 11.55 -3.25
N VAL A 29 -5.60 12.27 -4.16
CA VAL A 29 -4.80 13.49 -3.87
C VAL A 29 -5.59 14.53 -3.08
N SER A 30 -6.84 14.80 -3.49
CA SER A 30 -7.69 15.78 -2.80
C SER A 30 -8.03 15.39 -1.36
N ARG A 31 -8.12 14.07 -1.08
CA ARG A 31 -8.39 13.56 0.28
C ARG A 31 -7.16 13.68 1.16
N VAL A 32 -5.98 13.35 0.62
CA VAL A 32 -4.69 13.52 1.30
C VAL A 32 -4.48 14.99 1.64
N TYR A 33 -4.71 15.92 0.70
CA TYR A 33 -4.62 17.36 0.95
C TYR A 33 -5.51 17.82 2.10
N ARG A 34 -6.76 17.33 2.16
CA ARG A 34 -7.68 17.63 3.26
C ARG A 34 -7.17 17.10 4.61
N PHE A 35 -6.61 15.89 4.64
CA PHE A 35 -6.02 15.32 5.86
C PHE A 35 -4.78 16.11 6.31
N LEU A 36 -3.92 16.54 5.40
CA LEU A 36 -2.76 17.38 5.72
C LEU A 36 -3.18 18.72 6.35
N ARG A 37 -4.24 19.37 5.83
CA ARG A 37 -4.76 20.61 6.44
C ARG A 37 -5.41 20.38 7.81
N ARG A 38 -6.11 19.25 7.99
CA ARG A 38 -6.74 18.90 9.27
C ARG A 38 -5.74 18.51 10.35
N GLY A 39 -4.57 17.98 9.96
CA GLY A 39 -3.54 17.54 10.89
C GLY A 39 -2.73 18.67 11.53
N HIS A 40 -2.95 19.94 11.13
CA HIS A 40 -2.22 21.10 11.67
C HIS A 40 -0.68 20.97 11.63
N TYR A 41 -0.14 20.28 10.63
CA TYR A 41 1.31 20.05 10.48
C TYR A 41 2.12 21.32 10.16
N ALA A 42 1.49 22.30 9.51
CA ALA A 42 2.04 23.62 9.19
C ALA A 42 0.90 24.62 8.97
N GLU A 43 1.19 25.91 9.08
CA GLU A 43 0.22 26.99 8.81
C GLU A 43 -0.32 26.94 7.38
N ARG A 44 0.56 26.65 6.41
CA ARG A 44 0.24 26.52 4.98
C ARG A 44 0.72 25.19 4.45
N ILE A 45 -0.12 24.53 3.66
CA ILE A 45 0.18 23.28 2.98
C ILE A 45 0.08 23.52 1.48
N SER A 46 1.16 23.21 0.74
CA SER A 46 1.16 23.35 -0.72
C SER A 46 0.34 22.23 -1.37
N PRO A 47 -0.33 22.48 -2.51
CA PRO A 47 -0.99 21.42 -3.28
C PRO A 47 -0.03 20.32 -3.74
N GLY A 48 1.22 20.67 -4.07
CA GLY A 48 2.26 19.73 -4.49
C GLY A 48 2.61 18.71 -3.40
N SER A 49 2.62 19.13 -2.12
CA SER A 49 2.86 18.24 -0.98
C SER A 49 1.84 17.10 -0.92
N ALA A 50 0.59 17.35 -1.27
CA ALA A 50 -0.44 16.30 -1.29
C ALA A 50 -0.30 15.33 -2.47
N VAL A 51 0.17 15.81 -3.63
CA VAL A 51 0.47 14.95 -4.78
C VAL A 51 1.63 14.02 -4.42
N TYR A 52 2.72 14.58 -3.89
CA TYR A 52 3.90 13.82 -3.49
C TYR A 52 3.56 12.78 -2.42
N MET A 53 2.82 13.18 -1.37
CA MET A 53 2.42 12.26 -0.31
C MET A 53 1.50 11.14 -0.82
N ALA A 54 0.56 11.46 -1.73
CA ALA A 54 -0.29 10.43 -2.34
C ALA A 54 0.53 9.44 -3.16
N ALA A 55 1.51 9.92 -3.93
CA ALA A 55 2.40 9.08 -4.73
C ALA A 55 3.24 8.13 -3.86
N VAL A 56 3.84 8.63 -2.76
CA VAL A 56 4.63 7.79 -1.84
C VAL A 56 3.76 6.72 -1.18
N LEU A 57 2.55 7.08 -0.74
CA LEU A 57 1.61 6.11 -0.15
C LEU A 57 1.15 5.05 -1.16
N GLU A 58 0.91 5.45 -2.41
CA GLU A 58 0.54 4.54 -3.49
C GLU A 58 1.68 3.56 -3.80
N TYR A 59 2.90 4.07 -3.91
CA TYR A 59 4.10 3.28 -4.13
C TYR A 59 4.30 2.22 -3.03
N LEU A 60 4.31 2.64 -1.76
CA LEU A 60 4.47 1.70 -0.63
C LEU A 60 3.35 0.66 -0.57
N THR A 61 2.11 1.06 -0.90
CA THR A 61 0.98 0.13 -0.93
C THR A 61 1.14 -0.88 -2.05
N ALA A 62 1.55 -0.45 -3.24
CA ALA A 62 1.79 -1.32 -4.38
C ALA A 62 2.89 -2.35 -4.08
N GLU A 63 4.01 -1.91 -3.51
CA GLU A 63 5.14 -2.79 -3.13
C GLU A 63 4.71 -3.88 -2.15
N ILE A 64 4.01 -3.50 -1.07
CA ILE A 64 3.50 -4.46 -0.08
C ILE A 64 2.50 -5.44 -0.73
N LEU A 65 1.62 -4.96 -1.62
CA LEU A 65 0.63 -5.80 -2.30
C LEU A 65 1.27 -6.76 -3.31
N GLU A 66 2.33 -6.36 -4.00
CA GLU A 66 3.09 -7.20 -4.92
C GLU A 66 3.74 -8.37 -4.16
N LEU A 67 4.50 -8.06 -3.13
CA LEU A 67 5.17 -9.07 -2.30
C LEU A 67 4.16 -9.98 -1.57
N ALA A 68 3.08 -9.41 -1.02
CA ALA A 68 2.04 -10.19 -0.37
C ALA A 68 1.23 -11.03 -1.37
N GLY A 69 1.08 -10.56 -2.61
CA GLY A 69 0.46 -11.31 -3.71
C GLY A 69 1.30 -12.52 -4.10
N ASN A 70 2.63 -12.35 -4.18
CA ASN A 70 3.57 -13.44 -4.42
C ASN A 70 3.51 -14.46 -3.27
N ALA A 71 3.56 -14.02 -2.01
CA ALA A 71 3.41 -14.92 -0.86
C ALA A 71 2.05 -15.66 -0.81
N ALA A 72 0.96 -15.02 -1.28
CA ALA A 72 -0.33 -15.67 -1.41
C ALA A 72 -0.32 -16.76 -2.48
N ARG A 73 0.31 -16.48 -3.63
CA ARG A 73 0.47 -17.42 -4.74
C ARG A 73 1.31 -18.63 -4.33
N ASP A 74 2.40 -18.42 -3.59
CA ASP A 74 3.25 -19.50 -3.08
C ASP A 74 2.48 -20.43 -2.14
N ASN A 75 1.59 -19.87 -1.32
CA ASN A 75 0.66 -20.62 -0.46
C ASN A 75 -0.55 -21.19 -1.22
N LYS A 76 -0.59 -21.10 -2.56
CA LYS A 76 -1.68 -21.57 -3.43
C LYS A 76 -3.03 -20.95 -3.06
N LYS A 77 -3.04 -19.67 -2.65
CA LYS A 77 -4.25 -18.91 -2.31
C LYS A 77 -4.43 -17.75 -3.28
N ALA A 78 -5.67 -17.53 -3.73
CA ALA A 78 -6.02 -16.38 -4.57
C ALA A 78 -6.25 -15.08 -3.77
N ARG A 79 -6.46 -15.18 -2.45
CA ARG A 79 -6.74 -14.05 -1.56
C ARG A 79 -5.56 -13.74 -0.65
N ILE A 80 -5.19 -12.47 -0.57
CA ILE A 80 -4.20 -11.98 0.39
C ILE A 80 -4.79 -12.05 1.80
N LEU A 81 -4.05 -12.66 2.73
CA LEU A 81 -4.39 -12.80 4.15
C LEU A 81 -3.35 -12.04 5.00
N PRO A 82 -3.64 -11.72 6.27
CA PRO A 82 -2.68 -11.05 7.15
C PRO A 82 -1.33 -11.79 7.25
N ARG A 83 -1.35 -13.13 7.16
CA ARG A 83 -0.13 -13.96 7.06
C ARG A 83 0.74 -13.60 5.86
N HIS A 84 0.15 -13.35 4.70
CA HIS A 84 0.90 -13.02 3.48
C HIS A 84 1.56 -11.65 3.60
N ILE A 85 0.86 -10.68 4.21
CA ILE A 85 1.42 -9.35 4.49
C ILE A 85 2.57 -9.45 5.48
N GLN A 86 2.42 -10.22 6.56
CA GLN A 86 3.50 -10.44 7.53
C GLN A 86 4.72 -11.10 6.88
N LEU A 87 4.52 -12.11 6.03
CA LEU A 87 5.64 -12.76 5.33
C LEU A 87 6.34 -11.79 4.37
N ALA A 88 5.59 -11.03 3.58
CA ALA A 88 6.14 -10.01 2.69
C ALA A 88 6.98 -8.97 3.45
N VAL A 89 6.40 -8.37 4.49
CA VAL A 89 7.06 -7.31 5.27
C VAL A 89 8.29 -7.81 6.04
N ARG A 90 8.27 -9.04 6.55
CA ARG A 90 9.38 -9.58 7.37
C ARG A 90 10.50 -10.23 6.55
N ASN A 91 10.23 -10.61 5.29
CA ASN A 91 11.24 -11.13 4.36
C ASN A 91 11.99 -10.01 3.62
N ASP A 92 11.39 -8.83 3.49
CA ASP A 92 12.01 -7.68 2.85
C ASP A 92 12.74 -6.80 3.89
N ASP A 93 14.01 -6.47 3.63
CA ASP A 93 14.86 -5.76 4.59
C ASP A 93 14.41 -4.31 4.83
N GLU A 94 13.99 -3.62 3.77
CA GLU A 94 13.58 -2.21 3.83
C GLU A 94 12.23 -2.06 4.54
N LEU A 95 11.25 -2.90 4.17
CA LEU A 95 9.94 -2.94 4.81
C LEU A 95 10.04 -3.44 6.25
N ASN A 96 10.89 -4.44 6.54
CA ASN A 96 11.08 -4.90 7.92
C ASN A 96 11.67 -3.80 8.80
N LYS A 97 12.57 -2.97 8.26
CA LYS A 97 13.11 -1.81 8.96
C LYS A 97 12.04 -0.73 9.17
N LEU A 98 11.28 -0.40 8.12
CA LEU A 98 10.19 0.58 8.17
C LEU A 98 9.09 0.19 9.17
N PHE A 99 8.76 -1.09 9.25
CA PHE A 99 7.71 -1.66 10.11
C PHE A 99 8.26 -2.44 11.32
N SER A 100 9.47 -2.12 11.77
CA SER A 100 10.16 -2.82 12.85
C SER A 100 9.33 -2.88 14.14
N CYS A 101 8.63 -1.80 14.48
CA CYS A 101 7.79 -1.70 15.68
C CYS A 101 6.29 -1.91 15.44
N VAL A 102 5.89 -2.40 14.26
CA VAL A 102 4.46 -2.60 13.93
C VAL A 102 4.05 -4.06 14.11
N THR A 103 2.97 -4.30 14.86
CA THR A 103 2.37 -5.64 14.99
C THR A 103 1.28 -5.84 13.95
N ILE A 104 1.47 -6.82 13.05
CA ILE A 104 0.45 -7.24 12.10
C ILE A 104 -0.44 -8.30 12.77
N ALA A 105 -1.68 -7.92 13.09
CA ALA A 105 -2.66 -8.82 13.69
C ALA A 105 -2.88 -10.04 12.77
N GLN A 106 -2.97 -11.24 13.36
CA GLN A 106 -3.12 -12.52 12.63
C GLN A 106 -2.00 -12.85 11.62
N GLY A 107 -0.87 -12.16 11.67
CA GLY A 107 0.28 -12.42 10.78
C GLY A 107 1.12 -13.65 11.18
N GLY A 108 1.14 -14.00 12.46
CA GLY A 108 2.07 -14.99 13.01
C GLY A 108 3.55 -14.55 12.87
N VAL A 109 4.47 -15.51 12.88
CA VAL A 109 5.92 -15.24 12.80
C VAL A 109 6.57 -15.93 11.60
N MET A 110 7.67 -15.37 11.12
CA MET A 110 8.49 -16.04 10.10
C MET A 110 9.08 -17.34 10.68
N PRO A 111 8.93 -18.50 10.01
CA PRO A 111 9.55 -19.73 10.47
C PRO A 111 11.07 -19.57 10.53
N LYS A 112 11.65 -19.71 11.72
CA LYS A 112 13.11 -19.70 11.92
C LYS A 112 13.50 -20.95 12.71
N TRP A 113 14.38 -21.77 12.12
CA TRP A 113 14.97 -22.90 12.81
C TRP A 113 16.30 -22.47 13.41
N CYS A 114 16.45 -22.61 14.73
CA CYS A 114 17.76 -22.41 15.36
C CYS A 114 18.66 -23.60 15.01
N ASN A 115 19.91 -23.34 14.60
CA ASN A 115 20.90 -24.37 14.22
C ASN A 115 21.05 -25.49 15.24
N ARG A 116 20.83 -25.21 16.53
CA ARG A 116 20.88 -26.20 17.61
C ARG A 116 19.79 -27.27 17.49
N LEU A 117 18.60 -26.88 17.04
CA LEU A 117 17.48 -27.80 16.83
C LEU A 117 17.68 -28.64 15.57
N SER A 118 18.18 -28.05 14.49
CA SER A 118 18.43 -28.76 13.22
C SER A 118 19.42 -29.91 13.41
N ARG A 119 20.54 -29.65 14.09
CA ARG A 119 21.56 -30.69 14.36
C ARG A 119 21.03 -31.87 15.17
N LYS A 120 20.07 -31.64 16.07
CA LYS A 120 19.52 -32.72 16.92
C LYS A 120 18.55 -33.62 16.15
N ILE A 121 17.85 -33.06 15.16
CA ILE A 121 16.97 -33.79 14.23
C ILE A 121 17.82 -34.63 13.26
N ASP A 122 18.90 -34.07 12.72
CA ASP A 122 19.79 -34.80 11.80
C ASP A 122 20.46 -36.00 12.49
N VAL A 123 20.91 -35.82 13.73
CA VAL A 123 21.45 -36.93 14.54
C VAL A 123 20.37 -38.00 14.75
N PHE A 124 19.15 -37.61 15.12
CA PHE A 124 18.05 -38.57 15.31
C PHE A 124 17.71 -39.34 14.02
N ASN A 125 17.66 -38.68 12.86
CA ASN A 125 17.32 -39.31 11.59
C ASN A 125 18.43 -40.20 11.00
N ASN A 126 19.70 -39.93 11.32
CA ASN A 126 20.85 -40.79 10.93
C ASN A 126 21.17 -41.88 11.99
N SER A 127 20.36 -42.03 13.03
CA SER A 127 20.54 -43.07 14.07
C SER A 127 19.87 -44.41 13.74
N HIS A 128 19.35 -44.58 12.52
CA HIS A 128 18.71 -45.80 12.03
C HIS A 128 19.27 -46.23 10.68
#